data_AF-A0A0A2EMC6-F1
#
_entry.id   AF-A0A0A2EMC6-F1
#
_cell.length_a   1.000
_cell.length_b   1.000
_cell.length_c   1.000
_cell.angle_alpha   90.00
_cell.angle_beta   90.00
_cell.angle_gamma   90.00
#
_symmetry.space_group_name_H-M   'P 1'
#
loop_
_entity.id
_entity.type
_entity.pdbx_description
1 polymer ?
#
loop_
_entity_poly.entity_id
_entity_poly.type
_entity_poly.pdbx_seq_one_letter_code
_entity_poly.pdbx_strand_id
1 'polypeptide(L)' 'MVDKKKAKQVRNHRVMVMLNDEEKMFIDNYCKKNNIRSKGKFFRETVIRMILNKLYKYSPTLFD' A
#
# COMPACT_ATOMS: atom_id res chain seq x y z
N MET A 1 -5.88 31.35 0.91
CA MET A 1 -6.45 30.57 -0.21
C MET A 1 -5.84 29.18 -0.17
N VAL A 2 -6.60 28.13 0.18
CA VAL A 2 -6.09 26.75 0.18
C VAL A 2 -6.30 26.16 -1.22
N ASP A 3 -5.20 25.74 -1.85
CA ASP A 3 -5.18 25.20 -3.22
C ASP A 3 -6.21 24.08 -3.43
N LYS A 4 -7.23 24.33 -4.27
CA LYS A 4 -8.33 23.39 -4.60
C LYS A 4 -7.86 22.01 -5.11
N LYS A 5 -6.60 21.86 -5.55
CA LYS A 5 -6.02 20.57 -5.99
C LYS A 5 -5.75 19.59 -4.83
N LYS A 6 -5.41 20.06 -3.63
CA LYS A 6 -5.13 19.17 -2.47
C LYS A 6 -6.38 18.52 -1.89
N ALA A 7 -7.54 19.16 -2.05
CA ALA A 7 -8.81 18.67 -1.50
C ALA A 7 -9.27 17.31 -2.09
N LYS A 8 -8.76 16.91 -3.26
CA LYS A 8 -9.13 15.65 -3.94
C LYS A 8 -8.28 14.43 -3.56
N GLN A 9 -7.23 14.57 -2.75
CA GLN A 9 -6.35 13.43 -2.37
C GLN A 9 -6.54 12.97 -0.91
N VAL A 10 -7.65 13.37 -0.28
CA VAL A 10 -7.98 12.90 1.06
C VAL A 10 -8.39 11.42 0.99
N ARG A 11 -7.84 10.62 1.91
CA ARG A 11 -8.09 9.19 1.99
C ARG A 11 -9.39 8.93 2.74
N ASN A 12 -10.50 8.85 2.01
CA ASN A 12 -11.85 8.75 2.60
C ASN A 12 -12.41 7.32 2.63
N HIS A 13 -11.76 6.37 1.95
CA HIS A 13 -12.22 4.99 1.87
C HIS A 13 -11.49 4.12 2.89
N ARG A 14 -12.26 3.41 3.73
CA ARG A 14 -11.73 2.47 4.71
C ARG A 14 -11.48 1.12 4.05
N VAL A 15 -10.34 0.53 4.36
CA VAL A 15 -10.00 -0.86 4.02
C VAL A 15 -9.75 -1.61 5.31
N MET A 16 -10.32 -2.80 5.43
CA MET A 16 -10.12 -3.71 6.56
C MET A 16 -9.67 -5.07 6.01
N VAL A 17 -8.63 -5.63 6.62
CA VAL A 17 -8.14 -6.98 6.30
C VAL A 17 -8.04 -7.71 7.63
N MET A 18 -8.64 -8.90 7.70
CA MET A 18 -8.50 -9.79 8.84
C MET A 18 -7.25 -10.64 8.65
N LEU A 19 -6.50 -10.83 9.73
CA LEU A 19 -5.28 -11.61 9.78
C LEU A 19 -5.42 -12.64 10.90
N ASN A 20 -4.85 -13.82 10.72
CA ASN A 20 -4.67 -14.74 11.83
C ASN A 20 -3.52 -14.26 12.75
N ASP A 21 -3.32 -14.97 13.86
CA ASP A 21 -2.33 -14.58 14.87
C ASP A 21 -0.89 -14.60 14.33
N GLU A 22 -0.55 -15.61 13.52
CA GLU A 22 0.78 -15.76 12.92
C GLU A 22 1.08 -14.64 11.92
N GLU A 23 0.13 -14.35 11.02
CA GLU A 23 0.22 -13.28 10.03
C GLU A 23 0.38 -11.92 10.71
N LYS A 24 -0.42 -11.66 11.75
CA LYS A 24 -0.33 -10.43 12.52
C LYS A 24 1.04 -10.31 13.21
N MET A 25 1.50 -11.37 13.88
CA MET A 25 2.79 -11.38 14.57
C MET A 25 3.95 -11.14 13.60
N PHE A 26 3.92 -11.79 12.44
CA PHE A 26 4.92 -11.63 11.40
C PHE A 26 5.00 -10.17 10.91
N ILE A 27 3.85 -9.56 10.59
CA ILE A 27 3.79 -8.18 10.11
C ILE A 27 4.24 -7.19 11.19
N ASP A 28 3.83 -7.41 12.43
CA ASP A 28 4.23 -6.57 13.56
C ASP A 28 5.76 -6.61 13.78
N ASN A 29 6.35 -7.81 13.75
CA ASN A 29 7.80 -7.99 13.88
C ASN A 29 8.56 -7.37 12.71
N TYR A 30 8.07 -7.54 11.48
CA TYR A 30 8.67 -6.92 10.30
C TYR A 30 8.63 -5.39 10.41
N CYS A 31 7.49 -4.81 10.80
CA CYS A 31 7.35 -3.37 10.94
C CYS A 31 8.27 -2.82 12.04
N LYS A 32 8.39 -3.53 13.17
CA LYS A 32 9.28 -3.16 14.27
C LYS A 32 10.74 -3.18 13.84
N LYS A 33 11.19 -4.26 13.18
CA LYS A 33 12.57 -4.42 12.72
C LYS A 33 13.00 -3.33 11.73
N ASN A 34 12.08 -2.87 10.88
CA ASN A 34 12.36 -1.87 9.84
C ASN A 34 11.97 -0.44 10.25
N ASN A 35 11.67 -0.18 11.52
CA ASN A 35 11.25 1.14 12.02
C ASN A 35 10.05 1.75 11.26
N ILE A 36 9.14 0.90 10.80
CA ILE A 36 7.93 1.31 10.09
C ILE A 36 6.93 1.88 11.10
N ARG A 37 6.77 3.21 11.09
CA ARG A 37 5.91 3.93 12.04
C ARG A 37 4.41 3.75 11.80
N SER A 38 4.01 3.52 10.54
CA SER A 38 2.59 3.41 10.16
C SER A 38 2.35 2.16 9.33
N LYS A 39 1.71 1.17 9.93
CA LYS A 39 1.29 -0.06 9.24
C LYS A 39 0.37 0.26 8.06
N GLY A 40 -0.64 1.11 8.25
CA GLY A 40 -1.57 1.49 7.17
C GLY A 40 -0.86 2.15 5.97
N LYS A 41 0.16 2.98 6.20
CA LYS A 41 1.01 3.52 5.13
C LYS A 41 1.74 2.39 4.40
N PHE A 42 2.39 1.51 5.16
CA PHE A 42 3.14 0.37 4.62
C PHE A 42 2.26 -0.55 3.78
N PHE A 43 1.12 -1.01 4.31
CA PHE A 43 0.17 -1.85 3.58
C PHE A 43 -0.22 -1.22 2.24
N ARG A 44 -0.62 0.05 2.26
CA ARG A 44 -1.04 0.78 1.05
C ARG A 44 0.09 0.86 0.03
N GLU A 45 1.30 1.19 0.46
CA GLU A 45 2.46 1.31 -0.43
C GLU A 45 2.85 -0.04 -1.04
N THR A 46 2.89 -1.08 -0.22
CA THR A 46 3.21 -2.45 -0.65
C THR A 46 2.20 -2.95 -1.66
N VAL A 47 0.89 -2.82 -1.38
CA VAL A 47 -0.18 -3.27 -2.29
C VAL A 47 -0.14 -2.51 -3.61
N ILE A 48 -0.06 -1.17 -3.59
CA ILE A 48 0.00 -0.37 -4.81
C ILE A 48 1.25 -0.71 -5.63
N ARG A 49 2.42 -0.80 -5.00
CA ARG A 49 3.68 -1.15 -5.69
C ARG A 49 3.59 -2.53 -6.33
N MET A 50 3.03 -3.51 -5.62
CA MET A 50 2.84 -4.86 -6.15
C MET A 50 1.89 -4.88 -7.34
N ILE A 51 0.76 -4.17 -7.28
CA ILE A 51 -0.19 -4.06 -8.38
C ILE A 51 0.47 -3.42 -9.61
N LEU A 52 1.15 -2.28 -9.44
CA LEU A 52 1.85 -1.61 -10.53
C LEU A 52 2.89 -2.52 -11.18
N ASN A 53 3.73 -3.18 -10.39
CA ASN A 53 4.74 -4.12 -10.91
C ASN A 53 4.11 -5.25 -11.73
N LYS A 54 2.95 -5.79 -11.28
CA LYS A 54 2.21 -6.79 -12.06
C LYS A 54 1.71 -6.20 -13.37
N LEU A 55 1.08 -5.02 -13.34
CA LEU A 55 0.58 -4.37 -14.56
C LEU A 55 1.68 -4.11 -15.58
N TYR A 56 2.86 -3.64 -15.14
CA TYR A 56 4.02 -3.47 -16.04
C TYR A 56 4.50 -4.79 -16.64
N LYS A 57 4.44 -5.89 -15.88
CA LYS A 57 4.85 -7.22 -16.37
C LYS A 57 3.86 -7.84 -17.36
N TYR A 58 2.58 -7.52 -17.26
CA TYR A 58 1.50 -8.06 -18.10
C TYR A 58 1.04 -7.12 -19.21
N SER A 59 1.52 -5.88 -19.24
CA SER A 59 1.30 -5.02 -20.39
C SER A 59 2.03 -5.64 -21.57
N PRO A 60 1.36 -5.95 -22.70
CA PRO A 60 2.08 -6.25 -23.93
C PRO A 60 3.01 -5.07 -24.17
N THR A 61 4.29 -5.34 -24.39
CA THR A 61 5.18 -4.25 -24.74
C THR A 61 4.71 -3.73 -26.09
N LEU A 62 4.71 -2.41 -26.29
CA LEU A 62 4.18 -1.76 -27.50
C LEU A 62 4.92 -2.21 -28.80
N PHE A 63 5.93 -3.06 -28.66
CA PHE A 63 6.85 -3.49 -29.70
C PHE A 63 7.07 -5.01 -29.75
N ASP A 64 6.27 -5.81 -29.02
CA ASP A 64 6.14 -7.25 -29.25
C ASP A 64 4.91 -7.56 -30.11
#